data_AF-A0A3R9Q065-F1
#
_entry.id   AF-A0A3R9Q065-F1
#
_cell.length_a   1.000
_cell.length_b   1.000
_cell.length_c   1.000
_cell.angle_alpha   90.00
_cell.angle_beta   90.00
_cell.angle_gamma   90.00
#
_symmetry.space_group_name_H-M   'P 1'
#
loop_
_entity.id
_entity.type
_entity.pdbx_description
1 polymer ?
#
loop_
_entity_poly.entity_id
_entity_poly.type
_entity_poly.pdbx_seq_one_letter_code
_entity_poly.pdbx_strand_id
1 'polypeptide(L)'
;MDCVRPASLTAPAKVDCAVHFGQTVRMAIGRRGAIAAAFATAAALATQAAWNAAITAGGDNKVILTPIYVNPQIPQSEAQFAGENTNESVGGKGFLTGYNSVKYTADFIGLPSAVKKELAKIEEESRAELGVDPVEAVLITPDGRIIYREIDSKPAGIPFSNFYLQSVGSEGFKALNKNTFGLSLDGKWDEDVAIAQAAFDLLNLYPEAGGG
;
A
#
# COMPACT_ATOMS: atom_id res chain seq x y z
N MET A 1 -11.54 -5.24 39.50
CA MET A 1 -11.36 -5.00 38.06
C MET A 1 -11.65 -6.32 37.36
N ASP A 2 -12.79 -6.42 36.69
CA ASP A 2 -13.13 -7.60 35.90
C ASP A 2 -12.21 -7.68 34.68
N CYS A 3 -11.30 -8.65 34.68
CA CYS A 3 -10.56 -9.02 33.49
C CYS A 3 -11.51 -9.84 32.61
N VAL A 4 -12.31 -9.14 31.80
CA VAL A 4 -13.19 -9.78 30.81
C VAL A 4 -12.28 -10.41 29.76
N ARG A 5 -12.27 -11.75 29.72
CA ARG A 5 -11.53 -12.51 28.70
C ARG A 5 -12.09 -12.12 27.32
N PRO A 6 -11.24 -11.74 26.35
CA PRO A 6 -11.70 -11.45 24.99
C PRO A 6 -12.39 -12.67 24.39
N ALA A 7 -13.32 -12.44 23.46
CA ALA A 7 -14.04 -13.49 22.77
C ALA A 7 -13.06 -14.51 22.17
N SER A 8 -13.27 -15.79 22.49
CA SER A 8 -12.45 -16.87 21.94
C SER A 8 -12.86 -17.16 20.49
N LEU A 9 -11.87 -17.36 19.61
CA LEU A 9 -12.09 -17.89 18.26
C LEU A 9 -12.79 -19.26 18.36
N THR A 10 -13.98 -19.39 17.78
CA THR A 10 -14.77 -20.64 17.78
C THR A 10 -14.17 -21.69 16.84
N ALA A 11 -13.81 -21.28 15.62
CA ALA A 11 -13.03 -22.07 14.65
C ALA A 11 -12.55 -21.13 13.53
N PRO A 12 -11.35 -21.34 12.95
CA PRO A 12 -10.97 -20.67 11.72
C PRO A 12 -11.85 -21.17 10.56
N ALA A 13 -12.19 -20.27 9.63
CA ALA A 13 -12.89 -20.65 8.41
C ALA A 13 -12.03 -21.62 7.58
N LYS A 14 -12.68 -22.50 6.81
CA LYS A 14 -12.01 -23.38 5.88
C LYS A 14 -11.33 -22.53 4.79
N VAL A 15 -10.08 -22.84 4.48
CA VAL A 15 -9.38 -22.25 3.34
C VAL A 15 -9.87 -22.94 2.07
N ASP A 16 -10.65 -22.23 1.26
CA ASP A 16 -11.18 -22.77 0.00
C ASP A 16 -10.23 -22.53 -1.19
N CYS A 17 -9.41 -21.46 -1.15
CA CYS A 17 -8.44 -21.13 -2.19
C CYS A 17 -7.14 -20.57 -1.59
N ALA A 18 -5.99 -20.88 -2.19
CA ALA A 18 -4.73 -20.23 -1.86
C ALA A 18 -4.74 -18.78 -2.36
N VAL A 19 -4.33 -17.84 -1.50
CA VAL A 19 -4.21 -16.42 -1.87
C VAL A 19 -2.84 -16.19 -2.49
N HIS A 20 -2.83 -15.73 -3.74
CA HIS A 20 -1.61 -15.35 -4.47
C HIS A 20 -1.71 -13.91 -4.94
N PHE A 21 -0.96 -13.00 -4.32
CA PHE A 21 -0.91 -11.59 -4.72
C PHE A 21 -0.28 -11.40 -6.11
N GLY A 22 0.62 -12.31 -6.52
CA GLY A 22 1.33 -12.20 -7.79
C GLY A 22 2.29 -11.01 -7.80
N GLN A 23 2.62 -10.51 -9.00
CA GLN A 23 3.45 -9.32 -9.17
C GLN A 23 2.57 -8.07 -9.19
N THR A 24 2.96 -7.03 -8.46
CA THR A 24 2.38 -5.69 -8.57
C THR A 24 3.20 -4.87 -9.55
N VAL A 25 2.53 -4.02 -10.33
CA VAL A 25 3.17 -3.22 -11.40
C VAL A 25 2.82 -1.75 -11.32
N ARG A 26 1.78 -1.39 -10.56
CA ARG A 26 1.33 -0.01 -10.39
C ARG A 26 0.71 0.18 -9.01
N MET A 27 0.68 1.41 -8.51
CA MET A 27 0.05 1.79 -7.25
C MET A 27 -0.87 2.98 -7.47
N ALA A 28 -1.99 3.00 -6.76
CA ALA A 28 -2.81 4.18 -6.59
C ALA A 28 -2.60 4.72 -5.18
N ILE A 29 -2.18 5.97 -5.04
CA ILE A 29 -1.85 6.60 -3.76
C ILE A 29 -2.86 7.72 -3.49
N GLY A 30 -3.35 7.78 -2.26
CA GLY A 30 -4.17 8.88 -1.77
C GLY A 30 -3.82 9.22 -0.33
N ARG A 31 -4.34 10.34 0.17
CA ARG A 31 -4.36 10.60 1.62
C ARG A 31 -5.27 9.59 2.30
N ARG A 32 -5.05 9.29 3.58
CA ARG A 32 -5.87 8.31 4.31
C ARG A 32 -7.35 8.67 4.22
N GLY A 33 -8.17 7.71 3.80
CA GLY A 33 -9.61 7.90 3.59
C GLY A 33 -9.98 8.36 2.19
N ALA A 34 -9.03 8.77 1.34
CA ALA A 34 -9.31 9.15 -0.05
C ALA A 34 -9.84 7.95 -0.86
N ILE A 35 -9.29 6.76 -0.64
CA ILE A 35 -9.75 5.53 -1.31
C ILE A 35 -11.16 5.17 -0.85
N ALA A 36 -11.42 5.23 0.46
CA ALA A 36 -12.76 4.95 1.01
C ALA A 36 -13.81 5.98 0.56
N ALA A 37 -13.41 7.25 0.40
CA ALA A 37 -14.26 8.30 -0.14
C ALA A 37 -14.52 8.12 -1.64
N ALA A 38 -13.51 7.72 -2.41
CA ALA A 38 -13.61 7.49 -3.84
C ALA A 38 -14.40 6.23 -4.21
N PHE A 39 -14.30 5.18 -3.38
CA PHE A 39 -14.86 3.87 -3.67
C PHE A 39 -15.74 3.38 -2.52
N ALA A 40 -17.04 3.68 -2.59
CA ALA A 40 -17.99 3.31 -1.55
C ALA A 40 -18.22 1.78 -1.43
N THR A 41 -17.92 1.00 -2.49
CA THR A 41 -18.10 -0.45 -2.53
C THR A 41 -17.02 -1.12 -3.39
N ALA A 42 -16.78 -2.42 -3.18
CA ALA A 42 -15.87 -3.20 -4.04
C ALA A 42 -16.30 -3.21 -5.52
N ALA A 43 -17.61 -3.13 -5.80
CA ALA A 43 -18.12 -3.00 -7.16
C ALA A 43 -17.69 -1.67 -7.80
N ALA A 44 -17.58 -0.59 -7.04
CA ALA A 44 -17.11 0.70 -7.56
C ALA A 44 -15.64 0.63 -8.01
N LEU A 45 -14.78 -0.11 -7.29
CA LEU A 45 -13.38 -0.34 -7.67
C LEU A 45 -13.24 -1.02 -9.04
N ALA A 46 -14.22 -1.80 -9.46
CA ALA A 46 -14.21 -2.49 -10.74
C ALA A 46 -14.58 -1.60 -11.93
N THR A 47 -15.01 -0.35 -11.71
CA THR A 47 -15.56 0.53 -12.76
C THR A 47 -14.61 1.67 -13.15
N GLN A 48 -14.48 1.92 -14.46
CA GLN A 48 -13.62 3.01 -14.97
C GLN A 48 -14.10 4.40 -14.52
N ALA A 49 -15.42 4.61 -14.42
CA ALA A 49 -15.99 5.88 -14.03
C ALA A 49 -15.58 6.32 -12.61
N ALA A 50 -15.55 5.40 -11.65
CA ALA A 50 -15.12 5.69 -10.29
C ALA A 50 -13.63 6.09 -10.24
N TRP A 51 -12.79 5.40 -10.99
CA TRP A 51 -11.37 5.74 -11.09
C TRP A 51 -11.12 7.10 -11.75
N ASN A 52 -11.84 7.42 -12.83
CA ASN A 52 -11.75 8.74 -13.46
C ASN A 52 -12.18 9.85 -12.48
N ALA A 53 -13.26 9.64 -11.72
CA ALA A 53 -13.70 10.58 -10.69
C ALA A 53 -12.63 10.75 -9.58
N ALA A 54 -12.02 9.65 -9.13
CA ALA A 54 -10.99 9.67 -8.08
C ALA A 54 -9.70 10.40 -8.51
N ILE A 55 -9.30 10.24 -9.78
CA ILE A 55 -8.09 10.87 -10.34
C ILE A 55 -8.31 12.36 -10.62
N THR A 56 -9.53 12.74 -11.02
CA THR A 56 -9.90 14.13 -11.29
C THR A 56 -10.31 14.90 -10.05
N ALA A 57 -10.56 14.22 -8.92
CA ALA A 57 -10.83 14.86 -7.64
C ALA A 57 -9.69 15.79 -7.21
N GLY A 58 -10.06 16.90 -6.57
CA GLY A 58 -9.13 17.86 -5.98
C GLY A 58 -8.94 17.64 -4.47
N GLY A 59 -7.86 18.21 -3.93
CA GLY A 59 -7.60 18.23 -2.49
C GLY A 59 -7.41 16.84 -1.89
N ASP A 60 -8.04 16.60 -0.75
CA ASP A 60 -7.80 15.42 0.09
C ASP A 60 -8.36 14.11 -0.48
N ASN A 61 -9.31 14.19 -1.42
CA ASN A 61 -9.93 13.02 -2.05
C ASN A 61 -9.23 12.58 -3.34
N LYS A 62 -8.11 13.23 -3.69
CA LYS A 62 -7.40 12.94 -4.92
C LYS A 62 -6.64 11.62 -4.82
N VAL A 63 -6.79 10.79 -5.85
CA VAL A 63 -6.01 9.56 -6.01
C VAL A 63 -5.04 9.72 -7.18
N ILE A 64 -3.77 9.40 -6.94
CA ILE A 64 -2.68 9.52 -7.92
C ILE A 64 -2.23 8.12 -8.31
N LEU A 65 -2.16 7.86 -9.62
CA LEU A 65 -1.57 6.61 -10.13
C LEU A 65 -0.07 6.78 -10.36
N THR A 66 0.74 5.92 -9.74
CA THR A 66 2.19 5.90 -9.98
C THR A 66 2.50 5.45 -11.42
N PRO A 67 3.70 5.73 -11.95
CA PRO A 67 4.19 5.05 -13.13
C PRO A 67 4.28 3.54 -12.92
N ILE A 68 4.44 2.80 -14.01
CA ILE A 68 4.67 1.36 -13.95
C ILE A 68 6.06 1.11 -13.37
N TYR A 69 6.14 0.19 -12.41
CA TYR A 69 7.39 -0.26 -11.77
C TYR A 69 7.58 -1.76 -11.93
N VAL A 70 8.80 -2.22 -11.65
CA VAL A 70 9.21 -3.63 -11.73
C VAL A 70 9.88 -4.08 -10.44
N ASN A 71 10.07 -5.40 -10.31
CA ASN A 71 10.75 -6.04 -9.18
C ASN A 71 10.19 -5.67 -7.80
N PRO A 72 8.86 -5.72 -7.57
CA PRO A 72 8.32 -5.47 -6.24
C PRO A 72 8.80 -6.55 -5.26
N GLN A 73 9.23 -6.13 -4.08
CA GLN A 73 9.65 -6.99 -2.98
C GLN A 73 8.98 -6.52 -1.69
N ILE A 74 8.24 -7.44 -1.05
CA ILE A 74 7.59 -7.21 0.25
C ILE A 74 8.05 -8.31 1.20
N PRO A 75 8.96 -8.02 2.16
CA PRO A 75 9.35 -9.00 3.15
C PRO A 75 8.22 -9.29 4.15
N GLN A 76 8.36 -10.37 4.90
CA GLN A 76 7.42 -10.68 5.98
C GLN A 76 7.64 -9.75 7.17
N SER A 77 6.57 -9.45 7.91
CA SER A 77 6.65 -8.71 9.16
C SER A 77 7.11 -9.65 10.28
N GLU A 78 8.12 -9.22 11.05
CA GLU A 78 8.66 -9.99 12.17
C GLU A 78 7.96 -9.62 13.48
N ALA A 79 7.62 -10.63 14.29
CA ALA A 79 7.04 -10.43 15.61
C ALA A 79 8.08 -9.86 16.59
N GLN A 80 7.67 -8.88 17.39
CA GLN A 80 8.51 -8.26 18.42
C GLN A 80 8.06 -8.69 19.81
N PHE A 81 9.02 -9.14 20.63
CA PHE A 81 8.80 -9.57 22.00
C PHE A 81 9.59 -8.71 22.99
N ALA A 82 9.03 -8.46 24.18
CA ALA A 82 9.70 -7.77 25.28
C ALA A 82 9.79 -8.64 26.54
N GLY A 83 10.86 -8.47 27.31
CA GLY A 83 11.07 -9.17 28.59
C GLY A 83 11.30 -10.68 28.45
N GLU A 84 11.65 -11.17 27.26
CA GLU A 84 11.98 -12.57 27.05
C GLU A 84 13.34 -12.90 27.69
N ASN A 85 13.42 -14.01 28.43
CA ASN A 85 14.60 -14.42 29.18
C ASN A 85 15.08 -13.43 30.25
N THR A 86 14.22 -12.51 30.70
CA THR A 86 14.48 -11.63 31.85
C THR A 86 13.58 -11.99 33.04
N ASN A 87 13.98 -11.59 34.25
CA ASN A 87 13.16 -11.78 35.47
C ASN A 87 11.96 -10.80 35.54
N GLU A 88 11.80 -9.94 34.55
CA GLU A 88 10.73 -8.95 34.48
C GLU A 88 9.42 -9.54 33.94
N SER A 89 9.48 -10.73 33.32
CA SER A 89 8.32 -11.43 32.79
C SER A 89 7.92 -12.63 33.65
N VAL A 90 6.62 -12.96 33.66
CA VAL A 90 6.08 -14.06 34.47
C VAL A 90 6.61 -15.39 33.93
N GLY A 91 7.60 -15.94 34.62
CA GLY A 91 8.25 -17.21 34.26
C GLY A 91 9.27 -17.11 33.13
N GLY A 92 9.86 -15.92 32.90
CA GLY A 92 10.88 -15.70 31.85
C GLY A 92 10.34 -15.74 30.42
N LYS A 93 9.01 -15.87 30.26
CA LYS A 93 8.31 -15.85 28.97
C LYS A 93 8.00 -14.42 28.60
N GLY A 94 8.62 -13.93 27.53
CA GLY A 94 8.37 -12.58 27.02
C GLY A 94 6.92 -12.36 26.60
N PHE A 95 6.53 -11.09 26.49
CA PHE A 95 5.23 -10.68 25.99
C PHE A 95 5.36 -10.22 24.53
N LEU A 96 4.42 -10.60 23.67
CA LEU A 96 4.34 -10.07 22.31
C LEU A 96 3.96 -8.60 22.38
N THR A 97 4.85 -7.71 21.93
CA THR A 97 4.64 -6.26 21.96
C THR A 97 4.14 -5.68 20.64
N GLY A 98 4.25 -6.44 19.55
CA GLY A 98 3.78 -6.00 18.24
C GLY A 98 4.51 -6.68 17.10
N TYR A 99 4.51 -6.01 15.95
CA TYR A 99 5.09 -6.48 14.70
C TYR A 99 5.90 -5.35 14.07
N ASN A 100 7.06 -5.67 13.51
CA ASN A 100 7.93 -4.70 12.86
C ASN A 100 7.31 -4.20 11.55
N SER A 101 7.58 -2.94 11.22
CA SER A 101 7.22 -2.39 9.91
C SER A 101 8.02 -3.06 8.80
N VAL A 102 7.38 -3.18 7.64
CA VAL A 102 7.92 -3.89 6.48
C VAL A 102 8.31 -2.88 5.40
N LYS A 103 9.49 -3.04 4.79
CA LYS A 103 9.91 -2.18 3.68
C LYS A 103 9.51 -2.80 2.35
N TYR A 104 8.51 -2.22 1.70
CA TYR A 104 8.20 -2.49 0.30
C TYR A 104 9.23 -1.78 -0.56
N THR A 105 9.81 -2.47 -1.54
CA THR A 105 10.76 -1.87 -2.50
C THR A 105 10.45 -2.30 -3.94
N ALA A 106 10.70 -1.42 -4.90
CA ALA A 106 10.55 -1.69 -6.32
C ALA A 106 11.37 -0.68 -7.15
N ASP A 107 11.48 -0.92 -8.46
CA ASP A 107 12.27 -0.09 -9.38
C ASP A 107 11.40 0.56 -10.46
N PHE A 108 11.57 1.87 -10.65
CA PHE A 108 11.16 2.55 -11.89
C PHE A 108 12.29 2.47 -12.91
N ILE A 109 11.96 2.16 -14.17
CA ILE A 109 12.93 2.11 -15.27
C ILE A 109 12.63 3.25 -16.24
N GLY A 110 13.65 4.04 -16.59
CA GLY A 110 13.57 5.10 -17.60
C GLY A 110 12.74 6.31 -17.17
N LEU A 111 12.63 6.57 -15.86
CA LEU A 111 11.80 7.65 -15.34
C LEU A 111 12.35 9.03 -15.75
N PRO A 112 11.55 9.89 -16.42
CA PRO A 112 11.97 11.26 -16.73
C PRO A 112 12.18 12.09 -15.46
N SER A 113 13.15 13.02 -15.47
CA SER A 113 13.45 13.86 -14.30
C SER A 113 12.28 14.73 -13.83
N ALA A 114 11.37 15.12 -14.74
CA ALA A 114 10.17 15.88 -14.38
C ALA A 114 9.22 15.04 -13.52
N VAL A 115 8.91 13.82 -13.96
CA VAL A 115 8.07 12.87 -13.21
C VAL A 115 8.74 12.48 -11.88
N LYS A 116 10.07 12.33 -11.88
CA LYS A 116 10.83 12.11 -10.63
C LYS A 116 10.56 13.20 -9.59
N LYS A 117 10.56 14.46 -10.01
CA LYS A 117 10.31 15.61 -9.13
C LYS A 117 8.87 15.65 -8.62
N GLU A 118 7.92 15.16 -9.42
CA GLU A 118 6.52 15.03 -9.00
C GLU A 118 6.34 13.93 -7.96
N LEU A 119 6.95 12.75 -8.17
CA LEU A 119 6.92 11.65 -7.21
C LEU A 119 7.60 12.00 -5.89
N ALA A 120 8.62 12.86 -5.91
CA ALA A 120 9.27 13.34 -4.70
C ALA A 120 8.31 14.09 -3.74
N LYS A 121 7.20 14.66 -4.25
CA LYS A 121 6.18 15.29 -3.38
C LYS A 121 5.49 14.27 -2.47
N ILE A 122 5.39 13.01 -2.91
CA ILE A 122 4.83 11.93 -2.10
C ILE A 122 5.76 11.60 -0.92
N GLU A 123 7.08 11.82 -1.07
CA GLU A 123 8.02 11.68 0.04
C GLU A 123 7.71 12.67 1.17
N GLU A 124 7.32 13.90 0.83
CA GLU A 124 6.93 14.91 1.81
C GLU A 124 5.59 14.59 2.48
N GLU A 125 4.60 14.13 1.71
CA GLU A 125 3.28 13.77 2.25
C GLU A 125 3.26 12.47 3.07
N SER A 126 4.27 11.61 2.91
CA SER A 126 4.29 10.29 3.58
C SER A 126 5.21 10.24 4.80
N ARG A 127 5.82 11.34 5.22
CA ARG A 127 6.76 11.36 6.35
C ARG A 127 6.09 10.88 7.64
N ALA A 128 6.77 10.00 8.37
CA ALA A 128 6.35 9.57 9.71
C ALA A 128 6.65 10.62 10.79
N GLU A 129 6.27 11.88 10.56
CA GLU A 129 6.46 13.01 11.48
C GLU A 129 5.11 13.44 12.09
N LEU A 130 5.17 14.10 13.26
CA LEU A 130 3.96 14.56 13.96
C LEU A 130 3.24 15.63 13.14
N GLY A 131 1.97 15.38 12.76
CA GLY A 131 1.14 16.32 12.02
C GLY A 131 1.14 16.15 10.49
N VAL A 132 1.78 15.11 9.97
CA VAL A 132 1.61 14.69 8.57
C VAL A 132 0.47 13.68 8.49
N ASP A 133 -0.52 13.97 7.65
CA ASP A 133 -1.63 13.04 7.44
C ASP A 133 -1.11 11.73 6.85
N PRO A 134 -1.49 10.58 7.40
CA PRO A 134 -1.06 9.31 6.87
C PRO A 134 -1.57 9.12 5.44
N VAL A 135 -0.76 8.47 4.61
CA VAL A 135 -1.10 8.12 3.23
C VAL A 135 -1.48 6.65 3.11
N GLU A 136 -2.18 6.32 2.04
CA GLU A 136 -2.64 4.96 1.76
C GLU A 136 -2.46 4.61 0.28
N ALA A 137 -2.19 3.33 0.01
CA ALA A 137 -1.97 2.83 -1.33
C ALA A 137 -2.84 1.61 -1.65
N VAL A 138 -3.28 1.53 -2.89
CA VAL A 138 -3.88 0.34 -3.48
C VAL A 138 -2.91 -0.22 -4.50
N LEU A 139 -2.62 -1.53 -4.44
CA LEU A 139 -1.67 -2.17 -5.35
C LEU A 139 -2.41 -2.74 -6.56
N ILE A 140 -1.82 -2.60 -7.74
CA ILE A 140 -2.42 -3.04 -9.00
C ILE A 140 -1.47 -4.04 -9.67
N THR A 141 -2.02 -5.19 -10.06
CA THR A 141 -1.30 -6.28 -10.73
C THR A 141 -1.40 -6.15 -12.26
N PRO A 142 -0.54 -6.84 -13.05
CA PRO A 142 -0.56 -6.70 -14.51
C PRO A 142 -1.82 -7.27 -15.16
N ASP A 143 -2.55 -8.14 -14.47
CA ASP A 143 -3.83 -8.70 -14.90
C ASP A 143 -5.05 -7.85 -14.45
N GLY A 144 -4.82 -6.66 -13.91
CA GLY A 144 -5.87 -5.74 -13.51
C GLY A 144 -6.56 -6.10 -12.20
N ARG A 145 -5.95 -6.98 -11.39
CA ARG A 145 -6.40 -7.17 -10.00
C ARG A 145 -5.95 -5.99 -9.15
N ILE A 146 -6.81 -5.66 -8.20
CA ILE A 146 -6.68 -4.54 -7.29
C ILE A 146 -6.59 -5.14 -5.89
N ILE A 147 -5.46 -4.94 -5.23
CA ILE A 147 -5.20 -5.39 -3.86
C ILE A 147 -5.40 -4.17 -2.95
N TYR A 148 -6.39 -4.27 -2.06
CA TYR A 148 -6.82 -3.19 -1.18
C TYR A 148 -7.17 -3.76 0.21
N ARG A 149 -7.44 -2.90 1.19
CA ARG A 149 -7.95 -3.33 2.52
C ARG A 149 -9.47 -3.16 2.57
N GLU A 150 -10.17 -4.10 3.18
CA GLU A 150 -11.61 -3.97 3.42
C GLU A 150 -11.86 -3.66 4.90
N ILE A 151 -12.28 -2.43 5.20
CA ILE A 151 -12.59 -1.98 6.56
C ILE A 151 -14.08 -1.66 6.60
N ASP A 152 -14.82 -2.29 7.52
CA ASP A 152 -16.29 -2.13 7.65
C ASP A 152 -17.04 -2.34 6.32
N SER A 153 -16.63 -3.35 5.54
CA SER A 153 -17.15 -3.68 4.20
C SER A 153 -16.97 -2.57 3.15
N LYS A 154 -16.05 -1.64 3.39
CA LYS A 154 -15.68 -0.59 2.44
C LYS A 154 -14.24 -0.76 1.97
N PRO A 155 -13.96 -0.52 0.67
CA PRO A 155 -12.60 -0.40 0.20
C PRO A 155 -11.82 0.71 0.91
N ALA A 156 -10.62 0.39 1.37
CA ALA A 156 -9.66 1.30 1.96
C ALA A 156 -8.26 1.00 1.38
N GLY A 157 -7.37 1.99 1.44
CA GLY A 157 -5.99 1.79 1.04
C GLY A 157 -5.19 1.05 2.13
N ILE A 158 -4.09 0.43 1.72
CA ILE A 158 -3.06 -0.09 2.62
C ILE A 158 -2.28 1.12 3.15
N PRO A 159 -2.28 1.40 4.46
CA PRO A 159 -1.54 2.53 5.01
C PRO A 159 -0.04 2.33 4.83
N PHE A 160 0.67 3.41 4.49
CA PHE A 160 2.12 3.39 4.40
C PHE A 160 2.73 4.71 4.88
N SER A 161 4.03 4.68 5.15
CA SER A 161 4.83 5.83 5.55
C SER A 161 6.22 5.78 4.94
N ASN A 162 6.94 6.89 4.99
CA ASN A 162 8.33 7.06 4.56
C ASN A 162 8.54 6.56 3.12
N PHE A 163 7.76 7.08 2.17
CA PHE A 163 8.08 6.90 0.76
C PHE A 163 9.39 7.61 0.45
N TYR A 164 10.27 6.94 -0.29
CA TYR A 164 11.53 7.52 -0.75
C TYR A 164 11.84 7.04 -2.15
N LEU A 165 12.47 7.90 -2.93
CA LEU A 165 12.96 7.63 -4.27
C LEU A 165 14.47 7.83 -4.30
N GLN A 166 15.21 6.77 -4.60
CA GLN A 166 16.65 6.84 -4.67
C GLN A 166 17.15 7.63 -5.89
N SER A 167 18.39 8.07 -5.79
CA SER A 167 19.13 8.64 -6.93
C SER A 167 19.18 7.66 -8.11
N VAL A 168 19.37 8.20 -9.30
CA VAL A 168 19.44 7.38 -10.51
C VAL A 168 20.65 6.44 -10.42
N GLY A 169 20.39 5.15 -10.50
CA GLY A 169 21.40 4.14 -10.80
C GLY A 169 21.50 3.97 -12.30
N SER A 170 22.72 4.09 -12.85
CA SER A 170 23.01 3.73 -14.24
C SER A 170 23.92 2.51 -14.24
N GLU A 171 23.42 1.38 -14.74
CA GLU A 171 24.22 0.15 -14.94
C GLU A 171 25.06 0.21 -16.24
N GLY A 172 25.39 1.42 -16.70
CA GLY A 172 26.17 1.71 -17.92
C GLY A 172 25.48 2.72 -18.84
N PHE A 173 26.26 3.43 -19.66
CA PHE A 173 25.78 4.55 -20.50
C PHE A 173 24.70 4.23 -21.54
N LYS A 174 24.42 2.94 -21.81
CA LYS A 174 23.37 2.49 -22.74
C LYS A 174 22.19 1.81 -22.04
N ALA A 175 22.29 1.55 -20.74
CA ALA A 175 21.20 0.96 -19.97
C ALA A 175 20.19 2.06 -19.61
N LEU A 176 18.90 1.68 -19.56
CA LEU A 176 17.89 2.58 -19.00
C LEU A 176 18.20 2.83 -17.53
N ASN A 177 18.10 4.09 -17.13
CA ASN A 177 18.28 4.52 -15.76
C ASN A 177 17.26 3.85 -14.85
N LYS A 178 17.72 3.38 -13.69
CA LYS A 178 16.86 2.80 -12.66
C LYS A 178 16.71 3.79 -11.52
N ASN A 179 15.49 3.92 -11.01
CA ASN A 179 15.16 4.64 -9.80
C ASN A 179 14.44 3.70 -8.85
N THR A 180 15.18 3.13 -7.91
CA THR A 180 14.61 2.33 -6.84
C THR A 180 13.81 3.23 -5.90
N PHE A 181 12.62 2.79 -5.51
CA PHE A 181 11.82 3.42 -4.47
C PHE A 181 11.50 2.42 -3.38
N GLY A 182 11.14 2.94 -2.21
CA GLY A 182 10.56 2.13 -1.17
C GLY A 182 9.59 2.90 -0.31
N LEU A 183 8.82 2.14 0.46
CA LEU A 183 7.87 2.64 1.45
C LEU A 183 7.81 1.67 2.62
N SER A 184 7.39 2.16 3.77
CA SER A 184 7.22 1.38 4.99
C SER A 184 5.73 1.08 5.19
N LEU A 185 5.41 -0.21 5.23
CA LEU A 185 4.10 -0.72 5.59
C LEU A 185 4.07 -1.02 7.09
N ASP A 186 2.91 -0.85 7.71
CA ASP A 186 2.73 -1.18 9.13
C ASP A 186 2.88 -2.70 9.37
N GLY A 187 3.18 -3.07 10.62
CA GLY A 187 3.18 -4.47 11.02
C GLY A 187 1.81 -5.09 10.76
N LYS A 188 1.80 -6.27 10.14
CA LYS A 188 0.58 -6.96 9.67
C LYS A 188 -0.29 -6.16 8.68
N TRP A 189 0.34 -5.44 7.76
CA TRP A 189 -0.38 -4.75 6.67
C TRP A 189 -1.28 -5.67 5.84
N ASP A 190 -1.06 -6.99 5.90
CA ASP A 190 -1.80 -8.03 5.21
C ASP A 190 -3.13 -8.41 5.89
N GLU A 191 -3.44 -7.85 7.06
CA GLU A 191 -4.76 -7.98 7.68
C GLU A 191 -5.84 -7.22 6.89
N ASP A 192 -7.00 -7.85 6.74
CA ASP A 192 -8.16 -7.36 5.99
C ASP A 192 -7.91 -7.10 4.49
N VAL A 193 -6.85 -7.70 3.91
CA VAL A 193 -6.59 -7.56 2.49
C VAL A 193 -7.63 -8.31 1.67
N ALA A 194 -8.22 -7.59 0.72
CA ALA A 194 -9.16 -8.10 -0.27
C ALA A 194 -8.64 -7.86 -1.69
N ILE A 195 -9.15 -8.65 -2.64
CA ILE A 195 -8.77 -8.57 -4.06
C ILE A 195 -10.03 -8.37 -4.88
N ALA A 196 -10.04 -7.31 -5.68
CA ALA A 196 -11.07 -7.04 -6.69
C ALA A 196 -10.47 -7.15 -8.10
N GLN A 197 -11.31 -7.45 -9.09
CA GLN A 197 -10.92 -7.46 -10.50
C GLN A 197 -11.48 -6.21 -11.19
N ALA A 198 -10.62 -5.44 -11.85
CA ALA A 198 -11.08 -4.35 -12.71
C ALA A 198 -11.79 -4.93 -13.95
N ALA A 199 -12.94 -4.35 -14.32
CA ALA A 199 -13.65 -4.70 -15.56
C ALA A 199 -13.12 -3.94 -16.80
N PHE A 200 -12.01 -3.21 -16.65
CA PHE A 200 -11.40 -2.35 -17.66
C PHE A 200 -9.88 -2.35 -17.51
N ASP A 201 -9.18 -1.76 -18.49
CA ASP A 201 -7.73 -1.62 -18.45
C ASP A 201 -7.31 -0.46 -17.52
N LEU A 202 -7.06 -0.80 -16.26
CA LEU A 202 -6.58 0.15 -15.25
C LEU A 202 -5.10 0.54 -15.45
N LEU A 203 -4.31 -0.27 -16.17
CA LEU A 203 -2.89 -0.01 -16.37
C LEU A 203 -2.65 1.14 -17.33
N ASN A 204 -3.49 1.26 -18.35
CA ASN A 204 -3.44 2.33 -19.34
C ASN A 204 -4.39 3.49 -19.02
N LEU A 205 -4.90 3.56 -17.79
CA LEU A 205 -5.67 4.72 -17.36
C LEU A 205 -4.73 5.92 -17.22
N TYR A 206 -4.96 6.92 -18.06
CA TYR A 206 -4.34 8.24 -17.97
C TYR A 206 -5.41 9.25 -17.54
N PRO A 207 -5.07 10.24 -16.70
CA PRO A 207 -5.95 11.38 -16.52
C PRO A 207 -6.20 11.97 -17.91
N GLU A 208 -7.46 12.12 -18.32
CA GLU A 208 -7.78 12.88 -19.53
C GLU A 208 -7.08 14.24 -19.36
N ALA A 209 -6.15 14.54 -20.27
CA ALA A 209 -5.51 15.83 -20.30
C ALA A 209 -6.64 16.87 -20.36
N GLY A 210 -6.78 17.66 -19.30
CA GLY A 210 -7.79 18.71 -19.24
C GLY A 210 -7.73 19.53 -20.52
N GLY A 211 -8.75 19.37 -21.36
CA GLY A 211 -8.95 20.22 -22.51
C GLY A 211 -9.42 21.58 -22.03
N GLY A 212 -8.64 22.62 -22.31
CA GLY A 212 -9.00 24.02 -22.06
C GLY A 212 -7.91 24.80 -21.35
#